data_AF-Q1PYV5-F1
#
_entry.id   AF-Q1PYV5-F1
#
_cell.length_a   1.000
_cell.length_b   1.000
_cell.length_c   1.000
_cell.angle_alpha   90.00
_cell.angle_beta   90.00
_cell.angle_gamma   90.00
#
_symmetry.space_group_name_H-M   'P 1'
#
loop_
_entity.id
_entity.type
_entity.pdbx_description
1 polymer ?
#
loop_
_entity_poly.entity_id
_entity_poly.type
_entity_poly.pdbx_seq_one_letter_code
_entity_poly.pdbx_strand_id
1 'polypeptide(L)'
;MTKLQVKFKLLFMKNLSIIILFIASALIVCNSQTFAIETAPHISDREIVERLTRLEEGQSAFREEVKQLREDMNKQFDRIDKQFDRLVHIMLGIFGAFAALCGGTIWFALWDRRTMIRPFEDKVKKIEDDIAANRNKLHTFIDAFRTLSKTDEKVAGILKKFNLL
;
A
#
# COMPACT_ATOMS: atom_id res chain seq x y z
N MET A 1 15.21 1.25 51.05
CA MET A 1 14.25 1.73 50.01
C MET A 1 12.88 1.02 50.05
N THR A 2 12.53 0.30 51.12
CA THR A 2 11.34 -0.58 51.18
C THR A 2 10.16 -0.01 51.99
N LYS A 3 10.39 0.78 53.05
CA LYS A 3 9.29 1.28 53.92
C LYS A 3 8.39 2.33 53.25
N LEU A 4 8.94 3.17 52.37
CA LEU A 4 8.19 4.24 51.70
C LEU A 4 7.26 3.69 50.61
N GLN A 5 7.72 2.68 49.86
CA GLN A 5 6.93 1.98 48.83
C GLN A 5 5.73 1.22 49.44
N VAL A 6 5.94 0.56 50.58
CA VAL A 6 4.85 -0.16 51.29
C VAL A 6 3.81 0.82 51.85
N LYS A 7 4.24 1.94 52.44
CA LYS A 7 3.32 2.95 52.99
C LYS A 7 2.48 3.64 51.90
N PHE A 8 3.07 3.88 50.72
CA PHE A 8 2.34 4.41 49.56
C PHE A 8 1.32 3.40 49.01
N LYS A 9 1.71 2.13 48.88
CA LYS A 9 0.81 1.05 48.43
C LYS A 9 -0.36 0.82 49.41
N LEU A 10 -0.09 0.90 50.70
CA LEU A 10 -1.11 0.77 51.75
C LEU A 10 -2.09 1.96 51.74
N LEU A 11 -1.59 3.17 51.52
CA LEU A 11 -2.42 4.38 51.42
C LEU A 11 -3.32 4.34 50.17
N PHE A 12 -2.78 3.85 49.04
CA PHE A 12 -3.53 3.68 47.80
C PHE A 12 -4.64 2.63 47.93
N MET A 13 -4.35 1.46 48.54
CA MET A 13 -5.36 0.41 48.77
C MET A 13 -6.49 0.85 49.71
N LYS A 14 -6.17 1.65 50.75
CA LYS A 14 -7.19 2.16 51.68
C LYS A 14 -8.14 3.15 51.01
N ASN A 15 -7.61 4.06 50.19
CA ASN A 15 -8.43 5.01 49.43
C ASN A 15 -9.28 4.30 48.36
N LEU A 16 -8.74 3.26 47.71
CA LEU A 16 -9.46 2.45 46.73
C LEU A 16 -10.67 1.72 47.37
N SER A 17 -10.51 1.18 48.59
CA SER A 17 -11.60 0.51 49.30
C SER A 17 -12.73 1.47 49.68
N ILE A 18 -12.42 2.72 50.05
CA ILE A 18 -13.43 3.74 50.38
C ILE A 18 -14.23 4.14 49.12
N ILE A 19 -13.56 4.28 47.99
CA ILE A 19 -14.21 4.60 46.71
C ILE A 19 -15.17 3.47 46.29
N ILE A 20 -14.76 2.21 46.43
CA ILE A 20 -15.60 1.05 46.12
C ILE A 20 -16.85 1.02 47.01
N LEU A 21 -16.69 1.29 48.32
CA LEU A 21 -17.81 1.34 49.26
C LEU A 21 -18.82 2.44 48.90
N PHE A 22 -18.33 3.61 48.49
CA PHE A 22 -19.17 4.74 48.08
C PHE A 22 -19.96 4.44 46.79
N ILE A 23 -19.33 3.77 45.82
CA ILE A 23 -20.00 3.32 44.60
C ILE A 23 -21.07 2.27 44.92
N ALA A 24 -20.78 1.34 45.82
CA ALA A 24 -21.74 0.32 46.25
C ALA A 24 -22.95 0.94 46.97
N SER A 25 -22.76 1.94 47.84
CA SER A 25 -23.88 2.62 48.49
C SER A 25 -24.71 3.45 47.49
N ALA A 26 -24.05 4.09 46.52
CA ALA A 26 -24.75 4.84 45.47
C ALA A 26 -25.62 3.92 44.59
N LEU A 27 -25.16 2.70 44.31
CA LEU A 27 -25.95 1.69 43.58
C LEU A 27 -27.22 1.29 44.35
N ILE A 28 -27.12 1.11 45.68
CA ILE A 28 -28.27 0.72 46.51
C ILE A 28 -29.32 1.85 46.57
N VAL A 29 -28.89 3.10 46.70
CA VAL A 29 -29.79 4.26 46.73
C VAL A 29 -30.52 4.43 45.39
N CYS A 30 -29.87 4.15 44.27
CA CYS A 30 -30.48 4.27 42.94
C CYS A 30 -31.62 3.26 42.70
N ASN A 31 -31.57 2.08 43.32
CA ASN A 31 -32.62 1.05 43.21
C ASN A 31 -33.86 1.33 44.07
N SER A 32 -33.85 2.39 44.89
CA SER A 32 -34.95 2.72 45.82
C SER A 32 -36.06 3.56 45.18
N GLN A 33 -35.92 4.00 43.92
CA GLN A 33 -36.96 4.74 43.21
C GLN A 33 -37.96 3.77 42.59
N THR A 34 -38.84 3.20 43.41
CA THR A 34 -40.06 2.54 42.95
C THR A 34 -40.97 3.61 42.35
N PHE A 35 -41.03 3.69 41.01
CA PHE A 35 -42.07 4.45 40.32
C PHE A 35 -43.43 3.81 40.63
N ALA A 36 -44.31 4.58 41.25
CA ALA A 36 -45.71 4.21 41.39
C ALA A 36 -46.33 4.07 39.98
N ILE A 37 -46.75 2.86 39.62
CA ILE A 37 -47.59 2.62 38.45
C ILE A 37 -49.03 2.94 38.86
N GLU A 38 -49.53 4.10 38.42
CA GLU A 38 -50.95 4.43 38.52
C GLU A 38 -51.76 3.49 37.62
N THR A 39 -52.81 2.93 38.20
CA THR A 39 -53.71 1.96 37.57
C THR A 39 -54.51 2.65 36.46
N ALA A 40 -54.49 2.09 35.25
CA ALA A 40 -55.13 2.67 34.07
C ALA A 40 -56.67 2.75 34.19
N PRO A 41 -57.32 3.83 33.72
CA PRO A 41 -58.77 3.99 33.75
C PRO A 41 -59.48 3.02 32.79
N HIS A 42 -60.65 2.51 33.19
CA HIS A 42 -61.48 1.58 32.41
C HIS A 42 -62.08 2.27 31.18
N ILE A 43 -61.44 2.11 30.02
CA ILE A 43 -61.92 2.53 28.71
C ILE A 43 -63.07 1.60 28.27
N SER A 44 -64.15 2.18 27.75
CA SER A 44 -65.33 1.46 27.23
C SER A 44 -64.99 0.71 25.93
N ASP A 45 -65.46 -0.54 25.75
CA ASP A 45 -65.15 -1.39 24.59
C ASP A 45 -65.38 -0.70 23.23
N ARG A 46 -66.33 0.24 23.16
CA ARG A 46 -66.59 1.06 21.95
C ARG A 46 -65.45 2.00 21.60
N GLU A 47 -64.84 2.65 22.60
CA GLU A 47 -63.67 3.51 22.39
C GLU A 47 -62.42 2.69 22.01
N ILE A 48 -62.33 1.44 22.47
CA ILE A 48 -61.28 0.50 22.08
C ILE A 48 -61.41 0.19 20.58
N VAL A 49 -62.62 -0.15 20.11
CA VAL A 49 -62.85 -0.45 18.68
C VAL A 49 -62.51 0.75 17.80
N GLU A 50 -62.95 1.96 18.16
CA GLU A 50 -62.66 3.16 17.36
C GLU A 50 -61.15 3.48 17.31
N ARG A 51 -60.44 3.32 18.43
CA ARG A 51 -58.98 3.46 18.48
C ARG A 51 -58.27 2.37 17.67
N LEU A 52 -58.78 1.14 17.69
CA LEU A 52 -58.22 0.03 16.92
C LEU A 52 -58.41 0.24 15.41
N THR A 53 -59.58 0.67 14.96
CA THR A 53 -59.83 0.98 13.54
C THR A 53 -58.92 2.11 13.07
N ARG A 54 -58.79 3.20 13.83
CA ARG A 54 -57.86 4.29 13.49
C ARG A 54 -56.39 3.83 13.49
N LEU A 55 -56.02 2.90 14.37
CA LEU A 55 -54.68 2.33 14.41
C LEU A 55 -54.41 1.40 13.22
N GLU A 56 -55.42 0.64 12.78
CA GLU A 56 -55.35 -0.23 11.60
C GLU A 56 -55.22 0.57 10.31
N GLU A 57 -55.96 1.69 10.19
CA GLU A 57 -55.79 2.66 9.11
C GLU A 57 -54.39 3.30 9.13
N GLY A 58 -53.91 3.70 10.31
CA GLY A 58 -52.56 4.24 10.48
C GLY A 58 -51.45 3.23 10.13
N GLN A 59 -51.63 1.96 10.50
CA GLN A 59 -50.72 0.89 10.10
C GLN A 59 -50.75 0.63 8.59
N SER A 60 -51.91 0.74 7.96
CA SER A 60 -52.06 0.57 6.52
C SER A 60 -51.36 1.69 5.74
N ALA A 61 -51.57 2.95 6.14
CA ALA A 61 -50.87 4.10 5.57
C ALA A 61 -49.35 3.99 5.76
N PHE A 62 -48.90 3.62 6.96
CA PHE A 62 -47.47 3.42 7.23
C PHE A 62 -46.85 2.28 6.39
N ARG A 63 -47.58 1.17 6.19
CA ARG A 63 -47.10 0.08 5.31
C ARG A 63 -46.94 0.55 3.87
N GLU A 64 -47.82 1.42 3.39
CA GLU A 64 -47.75 1.95 2.05
C GLU A 64 -46.57 2.92 1.87
N GLU A 65 -46.34 3.82 2.82
CA GLU A 65 -45.15 4.68 2.84
C GLU A 65 -43.85 3.86 2.90
N VAL A 66 -43.79 2.83 3.75
CA VAL A 66 -42.62 1.94 3.82
C VAL A 66 -42.40 1.19 2.51
N LYS A 67 -43.48 0.80 1.81
CA LYS A 67 -43.37 0.15 0.50
C LYS A 67 -42.82 1.10 -0.55
N GLN A 68 -43.33 2.33 -0.61
CA GLN A 68 -42.81 3.37 -1.52
C GLN A 68 -41.34 3.67 -1.24
N LEU A 69 -40.97 3.84 0.04
CA LEU A 69 -39.58 4.06 0.43
C LEU A 69 -38.67 2.90 0.01
N ARG A 70 -39.11 1.65 0.18
CA ARG A 70 -38.37 0.46 -0.27
C ARG A 70 -38.20 0.44 -1.78
N GLU A 71 -39.25 0.76 -2.53
CA GLU A 71 -39.19 0.81 -3.99
C GLU A 71 -38.22 1.90 -4.48
N ASP A 72 -38.26 3.09 -3.86
CA ASP A 72 -37.36 4.19 -4.20
C ASP A 72 -35.91 3.91 -3.80
N MET A 73 -35.70 3.27 -2.65
CA MET A 73 -34.38 2.76 -2.25
C MET A 73 -33.86 1.75 -3.25
N ASN A 74 -34.67 0.75 -3.64
CA ASN A 74 -34.26 -0.26 -4.62
C ASN A 74 -33.88 0.38 -5.96
N LYS A 75 -34.67 1.33 -6.46
CA LYS A 75 -34.34 2.07 -7.69
C LYS A 75 -33.02 2.86 -7.56
N GLN A 76 -32.73 3.40 -6.37
CA GLN A 76 -31.46 4.09 -6.12
C GLN A 76 -30.29 3.12 -6.07
N PHE A 77 -30.43 1.99 -5.38
CA PHE A 77 -29.42 0.93 -5.34
C PHE A 77 -29.11 0.40 -6.73
N ASP A 78 -30.12 0.08 -7.55
CA ASP A 78 -29.93 -0.36 -8.94
C ASP A 78 -29.16 0.68 -9.78
N ARG A 79 -29.42 1.98 -9.57
CA ARG A 79 -28.68 3.05 -10.25
C ARG A 79 -27.24 3.16 -9.77
N ILE A 80 -27.00 2.94 -8.48
CA ILE A 80 -25.67 2.96 -7.87
C ILE A 80 -24.85 1.77 -8.36
N ASP A 81 -25.43 0.56 -8.37
CA ASP A 81 -24.76 -0.66 -8.83
C ASP A 81 -24.30 -0.53 -10.29
N LYS A 82 -25.14 0.02 -11.17
CA LYS A 82 -24.76 0.29 -12.58
C LYS A 82 -23.61 1.30 -12.71
N GLN A 83 -23.53 2.27 -11.81
CA GLN A 83 -22.43 3.23 -11.80
C GLN A 83 -21.15 2.62 -11.23
N PHE A 84 -21.26 1.81 -10.17
CA PHE A 84 -20.13 1.06 -9.63
C PHE A 84 -19.56 0.10 -10.66
N ASP A 85 -20.40 -0.66 -11.37
CA ASP A 85 -19.93 -1.57 -12.41
C ASP A 85 -19.17 -0.83 -13.52
N ARG A 86 -19.69 0.33 -13.96
CA ARG A 86 -19.00 1.22 -14.90
C ARG A 86 -17.65 1.73 -14.35
N LEU A 87 -17.60 2.15 -13.09
CA LEU A 87 -16.39 2.64 -12.45
C LEU A 87 -15.33 1.52 -12.34
N VAL A 88 -15.74 0.33 -11.91
CA VAL A 88 -14.86 -0.85 -11.83
C VAL A 88 -14.32 -1.22 -13.22
N HIS A 89 -15.17 -1.21 -14.24
CA HIS A 89 -14.76 -1.45 -15.63
C HIS A 89 -13.70 -0.45 -16.11
N ILE A 90 -13.90 0.85 -15.85
CA ILE A 90 -12.91 1.88 -16.21
C ILE A 90 -11.61 1.69 -15.43
N MET A 91 -11.70 1.43 -14.12
CA MET A 91 -10.53 1.24 -13.26
C MET A 91 -9.70 0.02 -13.69
N LEU A 92 -10.37 -1.08 -14.04
CA LEU A 92 -9.72 -2.28 -14.59
C LEU A 92 -9.06 -1.98 -15.93
N GLY A 93 -9.69 -1.17 -16.79
CA GLY A 93 -9.11 -0.70 -18.05
C GLY A 93 -7.83 0.11 -17.85
N ILE A 94 -7.83 1.08 -16.92
CA ILE A 94 -6.64 1.88 -16.60
C ILE A 94 -5.55 1.01 -15.98
N PHE A 95 -5.92 0.11 -15.06
CA PHE A 95 -4.97 -0.83 -14.47
C PHE A 95 -4.37 -1.77 -15.53
N GLY A 96 -5.17 -2.23 -16.48
CA GLY A 96 -4.71 -3.03 -17.63
C GLY A 96 -3.75 -2.25 -18.52
N ALA A 97 -4.04 -0.98 -18.82
CA ALA A 97 -3.15 -0.12 -19.59
C ALA A 97 -1.82 0.13 -18.85
N PHE A 98 -1.87 0.40 -17.55
CA PHE A 98 -0.68 0.57 -16.72
C PHE A 98 0.15 -0.72 -16.64
N ALA A 99 -0.49 -1.86 -16.41
CA ALA A 99 0.16 -3.16 -16.40
C ALA A 99 0.78 -3.49 -17.76
N ALA A 100 0.16 -3.09 -18.87
CA ALA A 100 0.72 -3.26 -20.21
C ALA A 100 1.97 -2.38 -20.42
N LEU A 101 1.99 -1.15 -19.93
CA LEU A 101 3.17 -0.28 -19.98
C LEU A 101 4.32 -0.83 -19.11
N CYS A 102 4.04 -1.19 -17.87
CA CYS A 102 5.05 -1.79 -16.97
C CYS A 102 5.54 -3.14 -17.50
N GLY A 103 4.62 -4.02 -17.89
CA GLY A 103 4.94 -5.32 -18.48
C GLY A 103 5.73 -5.18 -19.77
N GLY A 104 5.35 -4.26 -20.65
CA GLY A 104 6.05 -3.98 -21.90
C GLY A 104 7.47 -3.46 -21.70
N THR A 105 7.68 -2.57 -20.72
CA THR A 105 9.03 -2.06 -20.40
C THR A 105 9.92 -3.12 -19.74
N ILE A 106 9.38 -3.92 -18.82
CA ILE A 106 10.11 -5.05 -18.21
C ILE A 106 10.43 -6.11 -19.28
N TRP A 107 9.46 -6.44 -20.13
CA TRP A 107 9.61 -7.37 -21.23
C TRP A 107 10.68 -6.90 -22.21
N PHE A 108 10.65 -5.62 -22.59
CA PHE A 108 11.65 -5.00 -23.45
C PHE A 108 13.04 -5.05 -22.80
N ALA A 109 13.17 -4.72 -21.51
CA ALA A 109 14.44 -4.78 -20.80
C ALA A 109 15.03 -6.19 -20.70
N LEU A 110 14.18 -7.22 -20.52
CA LEU A 110 14.64 -8.61 -20.52
C LEU A 110 15.06 -9.09 -21.91
N TRP A 111 14.40 -8.61 -22.97
CA TRP A 111 14.76 -8.91 -24.35
C TRP A 111 16.06 -8.21 -24.78
N ASP A 112 16.21 -6.93 -24.42
CA ASP A 112 17.37 -6.07 -24.71
C ASP A 112 18.69 -6.69 -24.26
N ARG A 113 18.72 -7.22 -23.03
CA ARG A 113 19.88 -7.93 -22.48
C ARG A 113 20.29 -9.15 -23.32
N ARG A 114 19.35 -9.83 -23.99
CA ARG A 114 19.65 -11.04 -24.76
C ARG A 114 20.13 -10.75 -26.17
N THR A 115 19.74 -9.62 -26.76
CA THR A 115 20.03 -9.29 -28.16
C THR A 115 21.22 -8.35 -28.34
N MET A 116 21.51 -7.44 -27.41
CA MET A 116 22.58 -6.44 -27.59
C MET A 116 23.99 -6.92 -27.22
N ILE A 117 24.13 -7.99 -26.42
CA ILE A 117 25.45 -8.42 -25.91
C ILE A 117 26.31 -9.09 -27.00
N ARG A 118 25.70 -9.92 -27.86
CA ARG A 118 26.41 -10.71 -28.88
C ARG A 118 27.20 -9.87 -29.90
N PRO A 119 26.62 -8.83 -30.55
CA PRO A 119 27.36 -8.02 -31.51
C PRO A 119 28.43 -7.14 -30.85
N PHE A 120 28.29 -6.84 -29.55
CA PHE A 120 29.31 -6.12 -28.79
C PHE A 120 30.52 -7.00 -28.52
N GLU A 121 30.31 -8.27 -28.14
CA GLU A 121 31.38 -9.22 -27.90
C GLU A 121 32.24 -9.46 -29.16
N ASP A 122 31.60 -9.63 -30.32
CA ASP A 122 32.31 -9.82 -31.59
C ASP A 122 33.13 -8.59 -32.01
N LYS A 123 32.58 -7.38 -31.78
CA LYS A 123 33.29 -6.12 -32.06
C LYS A 123 34.46 -5.92 -31.11
N VAL A 124 34.27 -6.18 -29.82
CA VAL A 124 35.34 -6.10 -28.81
C VAL A 124 36.46 -7.09 -29.15
N LYS A 125 36.11 -8.32 -29.55
CA LYS A 125 37.08 -9.34 -29.92
C LYS A 125 37.92 -8.96 -31.16
N LYS A 126 37.29 -8.38 -32.20
CA LYS A 126 38.03 -7.87 -33.36
C LYS A 126 38.99 -6.73 -32.99
N ILE A 127 38.56 -5.83 -32.11
CA ILE A 127 39.42 -4.73 -31.63
C ILE A 127 40.61 -5.28 -30.83
N GLU A 128 40.39 -6.26 -29.96
CA GLU A 128 41.45 -6.96 -29.22
C GLU A 128 42.48 -7.59 -30.18
N ASP A 129 42.00 -8.31 -31.21
CA ASP A 129 42.84 -8.97 -32.20
C ASP A 129 43.66 -7.97 -33.05
N ASP A 130 43.05 -6.86 -33.47
CA ASP A 130 43.73 -5.79 -34.21
C ASP A 130 44.80 -5.07 -33.35
N ILE A 131 44.52 -4.86 -32.06
CA ILE A 131 45.48 -4.30 -31.10
C ILE A 131 46.66 -5.27 -30.91
N ALA A 132 46.39 -6.57 -30.73
CA ALA A 132 47.42 -7.59 -30.57
C ALA A 132 48.33 -7.68 -31.82
N ALA A 133 47.75 -7.64 -33.03
CA ALA A 133 48.50 -7.65 -34.28
C ALA A 133 49.39 -6.41 -34.44
N ASN A 134 48.87 -5.22 -34.15
CA ASN A 134 49.65 -3.98 -34.20
C ASN A 134 50.76 -3.95 -33.14
N ARG A 135 50.50 -4.46 -31.94
CA ARG A 135 51.52 -4.59 -30.88
C ARG A 135 52.69 -5.45 -31.35
N ASN A 136 52.43 -6.59 -31.99
CA ASN A 136 53.47 -7.49 -32.51
C ASN A 136 54.31 -6.82 -33.61
N LYS A 137 53.67 -6.13 -34.56
CA LYS A 137 54.40 -5.36 -35.59
C LYS A 137 55.29 -4.29 -34.97
N LEU A 138 54.79 -3.58 -33.96
CA LEU A 138 55.55 -2.55 -33.27
C LEU A 138 56.81 -3.12 -32.60
N HIS A 139 56.71 -4.29 -31.97
CA HIS A 139 57.88 -5.00 -31.42
C HIS A 139 58.90 -5.36 -32.50
N THR A 140 58.46 -5.88 -33.64
CA THR A 140 59.36 -6.19 -34.77
C THR A 140 60.06 -4.93 -35.30
N PHE A 141 59.33 -3.82 -35.43
CA PHE A 141 59.93 -2.54 -35.83
C PHE A 141 60.93 -2.05 -34.79
N ILE A 142 60.60 -2.10 -33.50
CA ILE A 142 61.50 -1.70 -32.41
C ILE A 142 62.78 -2.56 -32.42
N ASP A 143 62.68 -3.87 -32.65
CA ASP A 143 63.86 -4.75 -32.71
C ASP A 143 64.72 -4.49 -33.96
N ALA A 144 64.10 -4.19 -35.11
CA ALA A 144 64.81 -3.78 -36.31
C ALA A 144 65.55 -2.45 -36.11
N PHE A 145 64.88 -1.44 -35.51
CA PHE A 145 65.50 -0.17 -35.15
C PHE A 145 66.60 -0.33 -34.10
N ARG A 146 66.42 -1.21 -33.11
CA ARG A 146 67.44 -1.55 -32.12
C ARG A 146 68.66 -2.17 -32.79
N THR A 147 68.47 -3.05 -33.76
CA THR A 147 69.55 -3.65 -34.53
C THR A 147 70.28 -2.61 -35.38
N LEU A 148 69.54 -1.72 -36.05
CA LEU A 148 70.10 -0.63 -36.85
C LEU A 148 70.86 0.39 -36.00
N SER A 149 70.39 0.66 -34.77
CA SER A 149 71.05 1.58 -33.84
C SER A 149 72.41 1.10 -33.34
N LYS A 150 72.71 -0.21 -33.42
CA LYS A 150 74.05 -0.74 -33.08
C LYS A 150 75.08 -0.40 -34.16
N THR A 151 74.64 -0.09 -35.38
CA THR A 151 75.50 0.19 -36.54
C THR A 151 75.56 1.68 -36.87
N ASP A 152 74.51 2.46 -36.57
CA ASP A 152 74.42 3.90 -36.89
C ASP A 152 74.17 4.76 -35.64
N GLU A 153 75.16 5.60 -35.31
CA GLU A 153 75.19 6.48 -34.14
C GLU A 153 74.05 7.51 -34.13
N LYS A 154 73.57 7.91 -35.32
CA LYS A 154 72.45 8.87 -35.45
C LYS A 154 71.11 8.24 -35.06
N VAL A 155 70.92 6.95 -35.34
CA VAL A 155 69.68 6.21 -35.02
C VAL A 155 69.62 5.90 -33.53
N ALA A 156 70.76 5.57 -32.91
CA ALA A 156 70.86 5.41 -31.45
C ALA A 156 70.47 6.69 -30.69
N GLY A 157 70.90 7.85 -31.18
CA GLY A 157 70.52 9.15 -30.61
C GLY A 157 69.01 9.41 -30.63
N ILE A 158 68.32 9.01 -31.71
CA ILE A 158 66.87 9.16 -31.85
C ILE A 158 66.12 8.18 -30.93
N LEU A 159 66.54 6.91 -30.83
CA LEU A 159 65.91 5.94 -29.93
C LEU A 159 66.02 6.36 -28.46
N LYS A 160 67.18 6.88 -28.05
CA LYS A 160 67.42 7.38 -26.68
C LYS A 160 66.54 8.58 -26.35
N LYS A 161 66.28 9.45 -27.34
CA LYS A 161 65.37 10.60 -27.20
C LYS A 161 63.91 10.19 -26.99
N PHE A 162 63.50 9.05 -27.54
CA PHE A 162 62.16 8.48 -27.35
C PHE A 162 62.07 7.49 -26.16
N ASN A 163 63.13 7.38 -25.34
CA ASN A 163 63.18 6.50 -24.17
C ASN A 163 62.91 5.01 -24.51
N LEU A 164 63.27 4.58 -25.73
CA LEU A 164 63.11 3.22 -26.26
C LEU A 164 64.38 2.36 -26.10
N LEU A 165 65.42 2.92 -25.48
CA LEU A 165 66.71 2.30 -25.13
C LEU A 165 66.93 2.39 -23.62
#